data_AF-A0A7K1IR63-F1
#
_entry.id   AF-A0A7K1IR63-F1
#
_cell.length_a   1.000
_cell.length_b   1.000
_cell.length_c   1.000
_cell.angle_alpha   90.00
_cell.angle_beta   90.00
_cell.angle_gamma   90.00
#
_symmetry.space_group_name_H-M   'P 1'
#
loop_
_entity.id
_entity.type
_entity.pdbx_description
1 polymer ?
#
loop_
_entity_poly.entity_id
_entity_poly.type
_entity_poly.pdbx_seq_one_letter_code
_entity_poly.pdbx_strand_id
1 'polypeptide(L)'
;MWFVIIRLSDQAAQVILISLFVVLIVGFFVIYPHFGLPANSSGYGDRDDALTLMGKALFSGHNPYQVQTYLGDRVSPLLGAVILSAPATFLVGSAGWMNPVIMAALGWFVVRKLPTPAGLFITLLLVTNVGFIEDYLLGGDVYLYPLVFALACFALFSRSMTISKVLIVALVVIGGLAAASRANTLVVVLAVVLFLLVSGFTSQRRWAIISMGVISVFAGLASMKLAGGLSSWPFAGDVEPRLRIASAVILAFLFLGLAYRWRQGSEAGDVQRLSRTIPWLALSVAPFLLHPLALFRVWPPVVFLIPTSLVVVTALIEQRRSAMASLVVN
;
A
#
# COMPACT_ATOMS: atom_id res chain seq x y z
N MET A 1 -9.55 16.34 11.12
CA MET A 1 -9.43 16.30 9.65
C MET A 1 -10.74 15.96 8.94
N TRP A 2 -11.34 14.78 9.18
CA TRP A 2 -12.58 14.35 8.49
C TRP A 2 -13.76 15.35 8.57
N PHE A 3 -14.05 15.90 9.75
CA PHE A 3 -15.12 16.89 9.94
C PHE A 3 -14.95 18.19 9.14
N VAL A 4 -13.70 18.55 8.81
CA VAL A 4 -13.42 19.72 7.97
C VAL A 4 -13.67 19.37 6.51
N ILE A 5 -13.22 18.19 6.07
CA ILE A 5 -13.37 17.71 4.69
C ILE A 5 -14.84 17.64 4.28
N ILE A 6 -15.72 17.11 5.14
CA ILE A 6 -17.15 16.97 4.82
C ILE A 6 -17.90 18.31 4.74
N ARG A 7 -17.27 19.42 5.19
CA ARG A 7 -17.83 20.77 5.08
C ARG A 7 -17.38 21.51 3.82
N LEU A 8 -16.41 20.97 3.09
CA LEU A 8 -15.96 21.55 1.83
C LEU A 8 -16.98 21.25 0.73
N SER A 9 -17.15 22.20 -0.20
CA SER A 9 -17.87 21.90 -1.44
C SER A 9 -17.08 20.89 -2.25
N ASP A 10 -17.77 20.04 -3.03
CA ASP A 10 -17.12 19.01 -3.85
C ASP A 10 -16.09 19.61 -4.83
N GLN A 11 -16.40 20.79 -5.39
CA GLN A 11 -15.48 21.51 -6.28
C GLN A 11 -14.21 21.94 -5.54
N ALA A 12 -14.33 22.54 -4.35
CA ALA A 12 -13.18 22.96 -3.57
C ALA A 12 -12.34 21.74 -3.14
N ALA A 13 -12.99 20.67 -2.68
CA ALA A 13 -12.31 19.44 -2.30
C ALA A 13 -11.57 18.79 -3.49
N GLN A 14 -12.15 18.82 -4.68
CA GLN A 14 -11.52 18.29 -5.90
C GLN A 14 -10.34 19.14 -6.36
N VAL A 15 -10.43 20.48 -6.30
CA VAL A 15 -9.32 21.39 -6.62
C VAL A 15 -8.15 21.16 -5.66
N ILE A 16 -8.41 21.06 -4.35
CA ILE A 16 -7.38 20.75 -3.35
C ILE A 16 -6.75 19.39 -3.64
N LEU A 17 -7.56 18.36 -3.87
CA LEU A 17 -7.09 17.01 -4.15
C LEU A 17 -6.16 16.97 -5.38
N ILE A 18 -6.55 17.60 -6.49
CA ILE A 18 -5.73 17.68 -7.70
C ILE A 18 -4.44 18.46 -7.40
N SER A 19 -4.54 19.59 -6.70
CA SER A 19 -3.39 20.43 -6.35
C SER A 19 -2.36 19.65 -5.52
N LEU A 20 -2.80 18.83 -4.56
CA LEU A 20 -1.90 17.99 -3.75
C LEU A 20 -1.13 16.97 -4.61
N PHE A 21 -1.77 16.31 -5.57
CA PHE A 21 -1.07 15.41 -6.50
C PHE A 21 -0.08 16.15 -7.40
N VAL A 22 -0.46 17.34 -7.90
CA VAL A 22 0.44 18.19 -8.70
C VAL A 22 1.66 18.60 -7.87
N VAL A 23 1.46 19.05 -6.62
CA VAL A 23 2.56 19.41 -5.71
C VAL A 23 3.49 18.24 -5.45
N LEU A 24 2.96 17.03 -5.22
CA LEU A 24 3.80 15.83 -5.07
C LEU A 24 4.64 15.57 -6.32
N ILE A 25 4.01 15.56 -7.50
CA ILE A 25 4.71 15.27 -8.77
C ILE A 25 5.78 16.34 -9.04
N VAL A 26 5.44 17.63 -8.92
CA VAL A 26 6.40 18.73 -9.12
C VAL A 26 7.51 18.67 -8.08
N GLY A 27 7.16 18.44 -6.81
CA GLY A 27 8.13 18.26 -5.72
C GLY A 27 9.12 17.15 -6.01
N PHE A 28 8.66 16.03 -6.57
CA PHE A 28 9.54 14.94 -7.02
C PHE A 28 10.52 15.41 -8.09
N PHE A 29 10.05 16.05 -9.17
CA PHE A 29 10.92 16.55 -10.24
C PHE A 29 11.95 17.59 -9.77
N VAL A 30 11.65 18.33 -8.70
CA VAL A 30 12.58 19.30 -8.11
C VAL A 30 13.57 18.62 -7.17
N ILE A 31 13.11 17.74 -6.28
CA ILE A 31 13.93 17.22 -5.18
C ILE A 31 14.72 15.98 -5.60
N TYR A 32 14.11 15.08 -6.36
CA TYR A 32 14.73 13.80 -6.72
C TYR A 32 16.06 13.95 -7.47
N PRO A 33 16.22 14.82 -8.47
CA PRO A 33 17.49 14.96 -9.19
C PRO A 33 18.65 15.46 -8.33
N HIS A 34 18.35 16.20 -7.25
CA HIS A 34 19.36 16.79 -6.38
C HIS A 34 19.73 15.91 -5.18
N PHE A 35 18.76 15.16 -4.65
CA PHE A 35 18.93 14.43 -3.38
C PHE A 35 18.71 12.92 -3.50
N GLY A 36 17.90 12.48 -4.47
CA GLY A 36 17.51 11.09 -4.64
C GLY A 36 18.38 10.32 -5.63
N LEU A 37 18.80 10.94 -6.74
CA LEU A 37 19.66 10.25 -7.71
C LEU A 37 20.93 9.72 -7.03
N PRO A 38 21.36 8.47 -7.34
CA PRO A 38 22.63 7.93 -6.88
C PRO A 38 23.78 8.67 -7.58
N ALA A 39 24.10 9.86 -7.07
CA ALA A 39 25.24 10.65 -7.46
C ALA A 39 26.37 10.34 -6.47
N ASN A 40 27.17 9.32 -6.77
CA ASN A 40 28.30 8.85 -5.94
C ASN A 40 27.88 8.52 -4.49
N SER A 41 28.83 8.45 -3.56
CA SER A 41 28.60 8.22 -2.12
C SER A 41 27.83 9.34 -1.40
N SER A 42 27.31 10.34 -2.14
CA SER A 42 26.58 11.50 -1.61
C SER A 42 25.07 11.46 -1.81
N GLY A 43 24.52 10.43 -2.47
CA GLY A 43 23.07 10.24 -2.55
C GLY A 43 22.47 9.95 -1.16
N TYR A 44 21.20 10.35 -0.96
CA TYR A 44 20.48 10.07 0.30
C TYR A 44 19.50 8.89 0.17
N GLY A 45 19.22 8.42 -1.06
CA GLY A 45 18.32 7.30 -1.34
C GLY A 45 19.06 5.97 -1.47
N ASP A 46 18.98 5.10 -0.46
CA ASP A 46 19.49 3.71 -0.56
C ASP A 46 18.51 2.78 -1.29
N ARG A 47 17.21 3.08 -1.20
CA ARG A 47 16.13 2.20 -1.69
C ARG A 47 15.96 2.23 -3.20
N ASP A 48 16.04 3.41 -3.80
CA ASP A 48 15.93 3.58 -5.25
C ASP A 48 17.21 3.11 -5.94
N ASP A 49 18.38 3.29 -5.32
CA ASP A 49 19.64 2.68 -5.76
C ASP A 49 19.53 1.15 -5.76
N ALA A 50 19.05 0.54 -4.67
CA ALA A 50 18.81 -0.91 -4.61
C ALA A 50 17.94 -1.39 -5.78
N LEU A 51 16.80 -0.74 -6.05
CA LEU A 51 15.94 -1.10 -7.18
C LEU A 51 16.60 -0.89 -8.54
N THR A 52 17.35 0.19 -8.69
CA THR A 52 18.08 0.51 -9.93
C THR A 52 19.13 -0.55 -10.22
N LEU A 53 19.94 -0.92 -9.22
CA LEU A 53 20.98 -1.95 -9.35
C LEU A 53 20.38 -3.32 -9.59
N MET A 54 19.30 -3.68 -8.88
CA MET A 54 18.57 -4.92 -9.13
C MET A 54 18.02 -4.98 -10.56
N GLY A 55 17.43 -3.88 -11.05
CA GLY A 55 16.93 -3.79 -12.42
C GLY A 55 18.05 -3.94 -13.45
N LYS A 56 19.18 -3.25 -13.26
CA LYS A 56 20.36 -3.37 -14.12
C LYS A 56 20.90 -4.81 -14.13
N ALA A 57 21.05 -5.44 -12.97
CA ALA A 57 21.49 -6.83 -12.87
C ALA A 57 20.54 -7.78 -13.60
N LEU A 58 19.23 -7.59 -13.44
CA LEU A 58 18.21 -8.37 -14.13
C LEU A 58 18.34 -8.25 -15.67
N PHE A 59 18.54 -7.04 -16.19
CA PHE A 59 18.74 -6.80 -17.62
C PHE A 59 20.07 -7.36 -18.15
N SER A 60 21.09 -7.47 -17.30
CA SER A 60 22.38 -8.08 -17.65
C SER A 60 22.40 -9.60 -17.47
N GLY A 61 21.29 -10.24 -17.08
CA GLY A 61 21.24 -11.68 -16.82
C GLY A 61 21.97 -12.12 -15.54
N HIS A 62 22.33 -11.16 -14.68
CA HIS A 62 22.92 -11.43 -13.37
C HIS A 62 21.84 -11.60 -12.31
N ASN A 63 22.17 -12.28 -11.21
CA ASN A 63 21.25 -12.41 -10.09
C ASN A 63 21.06 -11.03 -9.41
N PRO A 64 19.84 -10.47 -9.37
CA PRO A 64 19.61 -9.14 -8.81
C PRO A 64 19.88 -9.06 -7.31
N TYR A 65 19.95 -10.18 -6.59
CA TYR A 65 20.20 -10.20 -5.14
C TYR A 65 21.68 -10.27 -4.75
N GLN A 66 22.58 -10.31 -5.73
CA GLN A 66 24.03 -10.30 -5.49
C GLN A 66 24.63 -8.89 -5.54
N VAL A 67 23.86 -7.89 -5.95
CA VAL A 67 24.30 -6.49 -5.94
C VAL A 67 24.21 -5.90 -4.54
N GLN A 68 25.09 -4.93 -4.28
CA GLN A 68 25.10 -4.14 -3.05
C GLN A 68 24.86 -2.68 -3.41
N THR A 69 24.18 -1.96 -2.53
CA THR A 69 23.98 -0.53 -2.69
C THR A 69 25.28 0.23 -2.49
N TYR A 70 25.29 1.53 -2.79
CA TYR A 70 26.48 2.36 -2.55
C TYR A 70 26.90 2.41 -1.05
N LEU A 71 26.00 2.09 -0.12
CA LEU A 71 26.31 1.94 1.31
C LEU A 71 26.94 0.58 1.67
N GLY A 72 27.07 -0.33 0.70
CA GLY A 72 27.50 -1.72 0.93
C GLY A 72 26.40 -2.62 1.49
N ASP A 73 25.18 -2.09 1.62
CA ASP A 73 24.03 -2.84 2.12
C ASP A 73 23.50 -3.82 1.06
N ARG A 74 22.90 -4.91 1.55
CA ARG A 74 22.22 -5.87 0.69
C ARG A 74 20.88 -5.31 0.24
N VAL A 75 20.55 -5.54 -1.03
CA VAL A 75 19.26 -5.15 -1.58
C VAL A 75 18.11 -5.92 -0.92
N SER A 76 17.06 -5.18 -0.60
CA SER A 76 15.91 -5.64 0.17
C SER A 76 14.55 -5.66 -0.57
N PRO A 77 14.37 -5.00 -1.73
CA PRO A 77 13.16 -5.17 -2.54
C PRO A 77 12.96 -6.59 -3.08
N LEU A 78 11.70 -6.99 -3.25
CA LEU A 78 11.32 -8.23 -3.94
C LEU A 78 11.21 -7.97 -5.45
N LEU A 79 11.25 -9.03 -6.27
CA LEU A 79 11.19 -8.96 -7.73
C LEU A 79 10.00 -8.17 -8.28
N GLY A 80 8.87 -8.14 -7.56
CA GLY A 80 7.71 -7.37 -8.00
C GLY A 80 8.00 -5.87 -8.12
N ALA A 81 8.77 -5.32 -7.18
CA ALA A 81 9.21 -3.93 -7.21
C ALA A 81 10.19 -3.68 -8.37
N VAL A 82 11.13 -4.61 -8.58
CA VAL A 82 12.12 -4.54 -9.65
C VAL A 82 11.44 -4.56 -11.02
N ILE A 83 10.46 -5.44 -11.22
CA ILE A 83 9.71 -5.54 -12.50
C ILE A 83 8.88 -4.29 -12.74
N LEU A 84 8.22 -3.74 -11.70
CA LEU A 84 7.41 -2.53 -11.84
C LEU A 84 8.26 -1.29 -12.13
N SER A 85 9.46 -1.20 -11.58
CA SER A 85 10.41 -0.09 -11.84
C SER A 85 11.26 -0.30 -13.10
N ALA A 86 11.33 -1.52 -13.62
CA ALA A 86 12.16 -1.88 -14.77
C ALA A 86 12.05 -0.92 -15.98
N PRO A 87 10.85 -0.43 -16.38
CA PRO A 87 10.75 0.54 -17.46
C PRO A 87 11.50 1.84 -17.17
N ALA A 88 11.41 2.38 -15.95
CA ALA A 88 12.09 3.61 -15.56
C ALA A 88 13.62 3.41 -15.50
N THR A 89 14.05 2.28 -14.91
CA THR A 89 15.46 1.89 -14.88
C THR A 89 16.05 1.76 -16.29
N PHE A 90 15.31 1.17 -17.23
CA PHE A 90 15.75 1.01 -18.60
C PHE A 90 15.80 2.33 -19.38
N LEU A 91 14.75 3.15 -19.27
CA LEU A 91 14.61 4.37 -20.09
C LEU A 91 15.43 5.56 -19.57
N VAL A 92 15.53 5.72 -18.25
CA VAL A 92 16.12 6.91 -17.60
C VAL A 92 17.28 6.54 -16.68
N GLY A 93 17.62 5.26 -16.56
CA GLY A 93 18.76 4.79 -15.77
C GLY A 93 18.53 4.72 -14.27
N SER A 94 17.33 5.08 -13.79
CA SER A 94 16.93 5.00 -12.37
C SER A 94 15.49 4.53 -12.19
N ALA A 95 15.29 3.64 -11.22
CA ALA A 95 13.99 3.13 -10.78
C ALA A 95 13.08 4.22 -10.18
N GLY A 96 13.66 5.23 -9.52
CA GLY A 96 12.93 6.28 -8.81
C GLY A 96 12.01 7.08 -9.73
N TRP A 97 12.35 7.22 -11.02
CA TRP A 97 11.53 7.90 -12.03
C TRP A 97 10.16 7.25 -12.26
N MET A 98 9.93 6.03 -11.77
CA MET A 98 8.60 5.41 -11.79
C MET A 98 7.62 6.07 -10.80
N ASN A 99 8.12 6.77 -9.78
CA ASN A 99 7.32 7.41 -8.74
C ASN A 99 6.29 8.43 -9.28
N PRO A 100 6.67 9.44 -10.08
CA PRO A 100 5.69 10.39 -10.65
C PRO A 100 4.67 9.72 -11.57
N VAL A 101 5.06 8.68 -12.31
CA VAL A 101 4.14 7.92 -13.19
C VAL A 101 3.08 7.21 -12.37
N ILE A 102 3.48 6.48 -11.33
CA ILE A 102 2.55 5.79 -10.45
C ILE A 102 1.70 6.81 -9.68
N MET A 103 2.29 7.91 -9.20
CA MET A 103 1.56 8.96 -8.49
C MET A 103 0.48 9.60 -9.36
N ALA A 104 0.77 9.86 -10.64
CA ALA A 104 -0.21 10.35 -11.59
C ALA A 104 -1.34 9.34 -11.84
N ALA A 105 -1.01 8.05 -11.96
CA ALA A 105 -2.01 6.99 -12.12
C ALA A 105 -2.90 6.84 -10.87
N LEU A 106 -2.30 6.88 -9.67
CA LEU A 106 -3.01 6.89 -8.39
C LEU A 106 -3.92 8.13 -8.28
N GLY A 107 -3.41 9.31 -8.60
CA GLY A 107 -4.17 10.56 -8.56
C GLY A 107 -5.36 10.54 -9.52
N TRP A 108 -5.15 10.10 -10.75
CA TRP A 108 -6.24 9.91 -11.72
C TRP A 108 -7.30 8.95 -11.19
N PHE A 109 -6.89 7.81 -10.62
CA PHE A 109 -7.84 6.84 -10.08
C PHE A 109 -8.61 7.43 -8.90
N VAL A 110 -7.92 8.03 -7.94
CA VAL A 110 -8.52 8.63 -6.74
C VAL A 110 -9.55 9.69 -7.14
N VAL A 111 -9.19 10.61 -8.04
CA VAL A 111 -10.10 11.67 -8.51
C VAL A 111 -11.30 11.12 -9.29
N ARG A 112 -11.13 10.06 -10.08
CA ARG A 112 -12.19 9.56 -10.97
C ARG A 112 -13.08 8.49 -10.35
N LYS A 113 -12.57 7.74 -9.37
CA LYS A 113 -13.18 6.49 -8.90
C LYS A 113 -13.54 6.50 -7.42
N LEU A 114 -12.98 7.40 -6.63
CA LEU A 114 -13.34 7.55 -5.22
C LEU A 114 -14.28 8.75 -5.02
N PRO A 115 -15.18 8.71 -4.02
CA PRO A 115 -15.86 9.91 -3.56
C PRO A 115 -14.83 10.96 -3.14
N THR A 116 -15.02 12.21 -3.57
CA THR A 116 -14.08 13.32 -3.33
C THR A 116 -13.65 13.45 -1.86
N PRO A 117 -14.56 13.38 -0.85
CA PRO A 117 -14.15 13.43 0.56
C PRO A 117 -13.21 12.30 0.98
N ALA A 118 -13.44 11.08 0.47
CA ALA A 118 -12.60 9.94 0.76
C ALA A 118 -11.23 10.09 0.08
N GLY A 119 -11.22 10.48 -1.20
CA GLY A 119 -9.98 10.74 -1.93
C GLY A 119 -9.12 11.81 -1.25
N LEU A 120 -9.74 12.94 -0.87
CA LEU A 120 -9.05 14.02 -0.16
C LEU A 120 -8.52 13.57 1.21
N PHE A 121 -9.29 12.82 1.98
CA PHE A 121 -8.83 12.29 3.26
C PHE A 121 -7.58 11.41 3.12
N ILE A 122 -7.59 10.50 2.14
CA ILE A 122 -6.46 9.60 1.86
C ILE A 122 -5.25 10.40 1.42
N THR A 123 -5.41 11.31 0.47
CA THR A 123 -4.30 12.14 -0.01
C THR A 123 -3.72 13.00 1.10
N LEU A 124 -4.56 13.55 1.98
CA LEU A 124 -4.10 14.29 3.16
C LEU A 124 -3.30 13.41 4.13
N LEU A 125 -3.72 12.17 4.38
CA LEU A 125 -2.94 11.22 5.19
C LEU A 125 -1.56 10.93 4.58
N LEU A 126 -1.47 10.85 3.25
CA LEU A 126 -0.20 10.66 2.56
C LEU A 126 0.71 11.89 2.70
N VAL A 127 0.21 13.08 2.34
CA VAL A 127 1.05 14.29 2.32
C VAL A 127 1.43 14.80 3.71
N THR A 128 0.69 14.40 4.75
CA THR A 128 1.03 14.72 6.16
C THR A 128 1.96 13.69 6.79
N ASN A 129 2.19 12.55 6.15
CA ASN A 129 3.13 11.54 6.61
C ASN A 129 4.54 11.89 6.12
N VAL A 130 5.38 12.39 7.03
CA VAL A 130 6.76 12.79 6.72
C VAL A 130 7.56 11.65 6.10
N GLY A 131 7.41 10.41 6.60
CA GLY A 131 8.10 9.26 6.04
C GLY A 131 7.67 8.95 4.61
N PHE A 132 6.37 9.10 4.31
CA PHE A 132 5.88 8.98 2.93
C PHE A 132 6.49 10.04 2.01
N ILE A 133 6.48 11.30 2.45
CA ILE A 133 7.03 12.42 1.67
C ILE A 133 8.52 12.21 1.40
N GLU A 134 9.31 11.88 2.41
CA GLU A 134 10.73 11.60 2.29
C GLU A 134 11.01 10.44 1.32
N ASP A 135 10.41 9.26 1.55
CA ASP A 135 10.61 8.08 0.72
C ASP A 135 10.17 8.36 -0.73
N TYR A 136 9.01 8.99 -0.93
CA TYR A 136 8.51 9.31 -2.27
C TYR A 136 9.45 10.26 -3.02
N LEU A 137 9.85 11.37 -2.38
CA LEU A 137 10.69 12.41 -3.01
C LEU A 137 12.12 11.93 -3.26
N LEU A 138 12.61 10.95 -2.50
CA LEU A 138 13.91 10.31 -2.70
C LEU A 138 13.85 9.08 -3.62
N GLY A 139 12.74 8.84 -4.32
CA GLY A 139 12.62 7.74 -5.28
C GLY A 139 12.35 6.36 -4.67
N GLY A 140 12.12 6.31 -3.36
CA GLY A 140 11.77 5.10 -2.63
C GLY A 140 10.41 4.53 -3.03
N ASP A 141 10.27 3.23 -2.81
CA ASP A 141 9.15 2.41 -3.25
C ASP A 141 8.32 1.82 -2.11
N VAL A 142 8.79 1.98 -0.87
CA VAL A 142 8.27 1.28 0.32
C VAL A 142 6.81 1.58 0.55
N TYR A 143 6.38 2.79 0.23
CA TYR A 143 5.00 3.20 0.34
C TYR A 143 4.27 3.12 -1.00
N LEU A 144 4.93 3.37 -2.12
CA LEU A 144 4.22 3.54 -3.38
C LEU A 144 3.60 2.23 -3.89
N TYR A 145 4.33 1.12 -3.84
CA TYR A 145 3.80 -0.17 -4.30
C TYR A 145 2.70 -0.74 -3.40
N PRO A 146 2.79 -0.66 -2.05
CA PRO A 146 1.64 -1.01 -1.22
C PRO A 146 0.38 -0.19 -1.52
N LEU A 147 0.48 1.09 -1.91
CA LEU A 147 -0.69 1.87 -2.38
C LEU A 147 -1.26 1.31 -3.68
N VAL A 148 -0.40 0.94 -4.63
CA VAL A 148 -0.85 0.31 -5.87
C VAL A 148 -1.58 -1.00 -5.60
N PHE A 149 -1.05 -1.83 -4.69
CA PHE A 149 -1.72 -3.05 -4.25
C PHE A 149 -3.05 -2.78 -3.53
N ALA A 150 -3.10 -1.76 -2.66
CA ALA A 150 -4.32 -1.29 -2.00
C ALA A 150 -5.42 -0.99 -3.02
N LEU A 151 -5.04 -0.24 -4.05
CA LEU A 151 -5.93 0.23 -5.09
C LEU A 151 -6.47 -0.94 -5.91
N ALA A 152 -5.60 -1.90 -6.24
CA ALA A 152 -5.99 -3.11 -6.94
C ALA A 152 -6.99 -3.93 -6.11
N CYS A 153 -6.72 -4.13 -4.82
CA CYS A 153 -7.66 -4.77 -3.90
C CYS A 153 -9.00 -4.03 -3.87
N PHE A 154 -8.99 -2.71 -3.62
CA PHE A 154 -10.20 -1.89 -3.58
C PHE A 154 -11.02 -2.03 -4.86
N ALA A 155 -10.38 -1.89 -6.02
CA ALA A 155 -11.04 -1.99 -7.32
C ALA A 155 -11.63 -3.38 -7.55
N LEU A 156 -10.91 -4.45 -7.20
CA LEU A 156 -11.37 -5.82 -7.38
C LEU A 156 -12.48 -6.23 -6.39
N PHE A 157 -12.46 -5.71 -5.16
CA PHE A 157 -13.53 -5.95 -4.18
C PHE A 157 -14.76 -5.06 -4.38
N SER A 158 -14.61 -3.90 -5.03
CA SER A 158 -15.71 -2.97 -5.21
C SER A 158 -16.73 -3.47 -6.24
N ARG A 159 -17.96 -3.72 -5.76
CA ARG A 159 -19.12 -4.11 -6.59
C ARG A 159 -19.69 -2.94 -7.39
N SER A 160 -19.50 -1.71 -6.93
CA SER A 160 -20.04 -0.52 -7.61
C SER A 160 -19.20 -0.06 -8.79
N MET A 161 -17.98 -0.57 -8.94
CA MET A 161 -17.10 -0.18 -10.03
C MET A 161 -17.35 -1.04 -11.27
N THR A 162 -17.78 -0.41 -12.35
CA THR A 162 -17.74 -1.01 -13.68
C THR A 162 -16.29 -1.01 -14.17
N ILE A 163 -15.68 -2.18 -14.30
CA ILE A 163 -14.29 -2.36 -14.70
C ILE A 163 -14.26 -3.24 -15.95
N SER A 164 -13.54 -2.79 -16.99
CA SER A 164 -13.35 -3.58 -18.22
C SER A 164 -12.52 -4.82 -17.96
N LYS A 165 -12.67 -5.87 -18.79
CA LYS A 165 -11.87 -7.09 -18.67
C LYS A 165 -10.37 -6.81 -18.75
N VAL A 166 -9.96 -5.89 -19.62
CA VAL A 166 -8.56 -5.45 -19.77
C VAL A 166 -8.04 -4.83 -18.46
N LEU A 167 -8.82 -3.94 -17.85
CA LEU A 167 -8.42 -3.32 -16.59
C LEU A 167 -8.38 -4.34 -15.44
N ILE A 168 -9.25 -5.36 -15.43
CA ILE A 168 -9.15 -6.46 -14.45
C ILE A 168 -7.81 -7.19 -14.60
N VAL A 169 -7.42 -7.56 -15.83
CA VAL A 169 -6.12 -8.22 -16.07
C VAL A 169 -4.97 -7.32 -15.62
N ALA A 170 -5.02 -6.03 -15.95
CA ALA A 170 -4.00 -5.07 -15.51
C ALA A 170 -3.92 -4.98 -13.98
N LEU A 171 -5.06 -4.89 -13.28
CA LEU A 171 -5.09 -4.84 -11.81
C LEU A 171 -4.57 -6.14 -11.18
N VAL A 172 -4.82 -7.29 -11.78
CA VAL A 172 -4.31 -8.58 -11.29
C VAL A 172 -2.79 -8.67 -11.43
N VAL A 173 -2.26 -8.29 -12.59
CA VAL A 173 -0.81 -8.35 -12.86
C VAL A 173 -0.08 -7.29 -12.05
N ILE A 174 -0.47 -6.02 -12.18
CA ILE A 174 0.18 -4.90 -11.48
C ILE A 174 -0.02 -5.04 -9.97
N GLY A 175 -1.23 -5.38 -9.51
CA GLY A 175 -1.50 -5.61 -8.10
C GLY A 175 -0.69 -6.78 -7.55
N GLY A 176 -0.54 -7.87 -8.30
CA GLY A 176 0.25 -9.03 -7.88
C GLY A 176 1.75 -8.72 -7.74
N LEU A 177 2.30 -7.99 -8.72
CA LEU A 177 3.67 -7.49 -8.65
C LEU A 177 3.85 -6.48 -7.51
N ALA A 178 2.90 -5.57 -7.32
CA ALA A 178 2.95 -4.58 -6.25
C ALA A 178 2.87 -5.22 -4.86
N ALA A 179 2.11 -6.31 -4.70
CA ALA A 179 2.07 -7.06 -3.46
C ALA A 179 3.37 -7.88 -3.21
N ALA A 180 4.03 -8.30 -4.29
CA ALA A 180 5.37 -8.89 -4.26
C ALA A 180 6.48 -7.84 -4.39
N SER A 181 6.25 -6.59 -3.98
CA SER A 181 7.28 -5.55 -3.93
C SER A 181 8.12 -5.65 -2.66
N ARG A 182 7.48 -6.01 -1.54
CA ARG A 182 8.10 -6.09 -0.21
C ARG A 182 7.56 -7.28 0.60
N ALA A 183 8.35 -7.75 1.56
CA ALA A 183 7.98 -8.92 2.37
C ALA A 183 6.75 -8.63 3.26
N ASN A 184 6.61 -7.41 3.77
CA ASN A 184 5.45 -6.99 4.57
C ASN A 184 4.14 -7.03 3.74
N THR A 185 4.17 -6.70 2.45
CA THR A 185 2.97 -6.80 1.59
C THR A 185 2.54 -8.24 1.33
N LEU A 186 3.45 -9.23 1.33
CA LEU A 186 3.09 -10.64 1.21
C LEU A 186 2.22 -11.13 2.38
N VAL A 187 2.42 -10.58 3.59
CA VAL A 187 1.56 -10.89 4.75
C VAL A 187 0.14 -10.37 4.50
N VAL A 188 0.01 -9.18 3.90
CA VAL A 188 -1.29 -8.62 3.52
C VAL A 188 -1.96 -9.45 2.43
N VAL A 189 -1.20 -9.95 1.45
CA VAL A 189 -1.72 -10.89 0.44
C VAL A 189 -2.33 -12.12 1.08
N LEU A 190 -1.61 -12.74 2.02
CA LEU A 190 -2.11 -13.91 2.74
C LEU A 190 -3.42 -13.59 3.47
N ALA A 191 -3.49 -12.45 4.16
CA ALA A 191 -4.71 -12.01 4.83
C ALA A 191 -5.87 -11.78 3.85
N VAL A 192 -5.62 -11.17 2.68
CA VAL A 192 -6.62 -10.95 1.63
C VAL A 192 -7.15 -12.26 1.06
N VAL A 193 -6.27 -13.23 0.80
CA VAL A 193 -6.65 -14.55 0.28
C VAL A 193 -7.43 -15.34 1.34
N LEU A 194 -6.95 -15.41 2.57
CA LEU A 194 -7.63 -16.10 3.66
C LEU A 194 -9.00 -15.47 3.94
N PHE A 195 -9.11 -14.14 3.88
CA PHE A 195 -10.39 -13.45 3.99
C PHE A 195 -11.35 -13.89 2.88
N LEU A 196 -10.89 -13.98 1.63
CA LEU A 196 -11.72 -14.43 0.53
C LEU A 196 -12.23 -15.86 0.75
N LEU A 197 -11.39 -16.77 1.27
CA LEU A 197 -11.77 -18.13 1.63
C LEU A 197 -12.84 -18.16 2.73
N VAL A 198 -12.60 -17.48 3.84
CA VAL A 198 -13.54 -17.38 4.98
C VAL A 198 -14.83 -16.65 4.58
N SER A 199 -14.76 -15.75 3.59
CA SER A 199 -15.92 -15.03 3.09
C SER A 199 -16.90 -15.92 2.31
N GLY A 200 -16.56 -17.19 2.06
CA GLY A 200 -17.35 -18.09 1.21
C GLY A 200 -17.36 -17.65 -0.25
N PHE A 201 -16.29 -17.00 -0.72
CA PHE A 201 -16.14 -16.60 -2.13
C PHE A 201 -17.27 -15.71 -2.68
N THR A 202 -17.81 -14.82 -1.83
CA THR A 202 -18.94 -13.93 -2.16
C THR A 202 -18.57 -12.74 -3.05
N SER A 203 -17.28 -12.55 -3.36
CA SER A 203 -16.83 -11.54 -4.32
C SER A 203 -17.05 -12.00 -5.77
N GLN A 204 -17.64 -11.13 -6.60
CA GLN A 204 -17.83 -11.40 -8.03
C GLN A 204 -16.49 -11.61 -8.77
N ARG A 205 -15.41 -10.98 -8.28
CA ARG A 205 -14.07 -11.03 -8.89
C ARG A 205 -13.10 -11.93 -8.12
N ARG A 206 -13.62 -12.92 -7.40
CA ARG A 206 -12.83 -13.85 -6.57
C ARG A 206 -11.61 -14.44 -7.28
N TRP A 207 -11.78 -14.89 -8.53
CA TRP A 207 -10.69 -15.51 -9.29
C TRP A 207 -9.59 -14.52 -9.63
N ALA A 208 -9.94 -13.27 -9.95
CA ALA A 208 -8.94 -12.21 -10.14
C ALA A 208 -8.10 -11.98 -8.88
N ILE A 209 -8.75 -11.94 -7.71
CA ILE A 209 -8.07 -11.74 -6.42
C ILE A 209 -7.16 -12.93 -6.09
N ILE A 210 -7.61 -14.17 -6.36
CA ILE A 210 -6.80 -15.37 -6.17
C ILE A 210 -5.60 -15.35 -7.12
N SER A 211 -5.81 -15.07 -8.41
CA SER A 211 -4.73 -14.97 -9.38
C SER A 211 -3.70 -13.90 -9.00
N MET A 212 -4.16 -12.75 -8.51
CA MET A 212 -3.28 -11.70 -7.98
C MET A 212 -2.46 -12.20 -6.79
N GLY A 213 -3.10 -12.91 -5.84
CA GLY A 213 -2.41 -13.51 -4.71
C GLY A 213 -1.40 -14.59 -5.13
N VAL A 214 -1.75 -15.43 -6.10
CA VAL A 214 -0.87 -16.44 -6.70
C VAL A 214 0.37 -15.78 -7.32
N ILE A 215 0.19 -14.78 -8.19
CA ILE A 215 1.29 -14.01 -8.78
C ILE A 215 2.21 -13.45 -7.69
N SER A 216 1.61 -12.87 -6.64
CA SER A 216 2.34 -12.29 -5.52
C SER A 216 3.22 -13.32 -4.81
N VAL A 217 2.63 -14.48 -4.48
CA VAL A 217 3.34 -15.57 -3.77
C VAL A 217 4.45 -16.14 -4.64
N PHE A 218 4.20 -16.40 -5.93
CA PHE A 218 5.23 -16.92 -6.83
C PHE A 218 6.39 -15.94 -7.01
N ALA A 219 6.11 -14.65 -7.22
CA ALA A 219 7.15 -13.63 -7.31
C ALA A 219 7.92 -13.48 -5.99
N GLY A 220 7.24 -13.54 -4.84
CA GLY A 220 7.87 -13.53 -3.51
C GLY A 220 8.78 -14.74 -3.28
N LEU A 221 8.32 -15.95 -3.60
CA LEU A 221 9.10 -17.19 -3.46
C LEU A 221 10.29 -17.21 -4.42
N ALA A 222 10.11 -16.76 -5.66
CA ALA A 222 11.20 -16.63 -6.62
C ALA A 222 12.27 -15.65 -6.11
N SER A 223 11.86 -14.52 -5.55
CA SER A 223 12.75 -13.55 -4.91
C SER A 223 13.56 -14.19 -3.79
N MET A 224 12.89 -14.89 -2.87
CA MET A 224 13.55 -15.59 -1.76
C MET A 224 14.54 -16.64 -2.25
N LYS A 225 14.18 -17.41 -3.29
CA LYS A 225 15.07 -18.42 -3.88
C LYS A 225 16.31 -17.77 -4.49
N LEU A 226 16.17 -16.69 -5.25
CA LEU A 226 17.29 -15.97 -5.86
C LEU A 226 18.19 -15.30 -4.83
N ALA A 227 17.62 -14.84 -3.71
CA ALA A 227 18.39 -14.30 -2.61
C ALA A 227 19.19 -15.36 -1.83
N GLY A 228 18.99 -16.66 -2.07
CA GLY A 228 19.64 -17.75 -1.32
C GLY A 228 18.81 -18.31 -0.17
N GLY A 229 17.52 -17.99 -0.10
CA GLY A 229 16.57 -18.48 0.91
C GLY A 229 16.13 -17.43 1.94
N LEU A 230 15.42 -17.88 2.97
CA LEU A 230 14.91 -17.03 4.06
C LEU A 230 16.02 -16.52 4.99
N SER A 231 17.12 -17.25 5.10
CA SER A 231 18.25 -16.93 5.99
C SER A 231 19.15 -15.83 5.44
N SER A 232 19.17 -15.63 4.13
CA SER A 232 20.03 -14.65 3.45
C SER A 232 19.35 -13.29 3.22
N TRP A 233 18.06 -13.19 3.49
CA TRP A 233 17.26 -11.99 3.24
C TRP A 233 17.56 -10.87 4.25
N PRO A 234 17.88 -9.64 3.81
CA PRO A 234 18.43 -8.59 4.69
C PRO A 234 17.47 -8.02 5.75
N PHE A 235 16.14 -8.14 5.57
CA PHE A 235 15.17 -7.85 6.64
C PHE A 235 15.17 -8.86 7.78
N ALA A 236 16.13 -9.77 7.75
CA ALA A 236 16.33 -10.66 8.85
C ALA A 236 16.62 -9.90 10.16
N GLY A 237 17.53 -8.93 10.10
CA GLY A 237 18.17 -8.41 11.31
C GLY A 237 18.63 -9.54 12.25
N ASP A 238 18.87 -9.19 13.50
CA ASP A 238 19.18 -10.15 14.57
C ASP A 238 17.91 -10.84 15.12
N VAL A 239 16.74 -10.58 14.53
CA VAL A 239 15.48 -11.17 15.02
C VAL A 239 15.46 -12.64 14.66
N GLU A 240 15.31 -13.54 15.63
CA GLU A 240 15.27 -14.97 15.37
C GLU A 240 14.19 -15.34 14.33
N PRO A 241 14.47 -16.19 13.32
CA PRO A 241 13.53 -16.53 12.25
C PRO A 241 12.14 -16.98 12.75
N ARG A 242 12.10 -17.67 13.89
CA ARG A 242 10.87 -18.13 14.55
C ARG A 242 9.97 -16.96 14.98
N LEU A 243 10.54 -15.90 15.54
CA LEU A 243 9.79 -14.71 15.96
C LEU A 243 9.19 -13.97 14.77
N ARG A 244 9.87 -13.98 13.61
CA ARG A 244 9.35 -13.36 12.38
C ARG A 244 8.13 -14.09 11.84
N ILE A 245 8.22 -15.42 11.79
CA ILE A 245 7.10 -16.28 11.37
C ILE A 245 5.93 -16.09 12.34
N ALA A 246 6.19 -16.12 13.65
CA ALA A 246 5.15 -15.89 14.65
C ALA A 246 4.48 -14.51 14.48
N SER A 247 5.26 -13.45 14.30
CA SER A 247 4.73 -12.09 14.09
C SER A 247 3.88 -11.99 12.83
N ALA A 248 4.32 -12.59 11.71
CA ALA A 248 3.56 -12.62 10.46
C ALA A 248 2.24 -13.39 10.61
N VAL A 249 2.26 -14.53 11.31
CA VAL A 249 1.07 -15.33 11.61
C VAL A 249 0.09 -14.55 12.49
N ILE A 250 0.57 -13.90 13.55
CA ILE A 250 -0.25 -13.07 14.44
C ILE A 250 -0.90 -11.93 13.65
N LEU A 251 -0.13 -11.21 12.83
CA LEU A 251 -0.67 -10.14 11.98
C LEU A 251 -1.73 -10.67 11.01
N ALA A 252 -1.51 -11.82 10.37
CA ALA A 252 -2.48 -12.43 9.49
C ALA A 252 -3.80 -12.78 10.23
N PHE A 253 -3.72 -13.36 11.42
CA PHE A 253 -4.90 -13.65 12.25
C PHE A 253 -5.61 -12.40 12.74
N LEU A 254 -4.89 -11.36 13.14
CA LEU A 254 -5.47 -10.08 13.52
C LEU A 254 -6.23 -9.46 12.35
N PHE A 255 -5.63 -9.44 11.16
CA PHE A 255 -6.28 -8.94 9.95
C PHE A 255 -7.53 -9.76 9.58
N LEU A 256 -7.47 -11.08 9.73
CA LEU A 256 -8.63 -11.96 9.56
C LEU A 256 -9.74 -11.66 10.57
N GLY A 257 -9.40 -11.51 11.85
CA GLY A 257 -10.36 -11.20 12.92
C GLY A 257 -11.05 -9.86 12.70
N LEU A 258 -10.29 -8.82 12.32
CA LEU A 258 -10.85 -7.52 11.95
C LEU A 258 -11.78 -7.65 10.74
N ALA A 259 -11.34 -8.31 9.67
CA ALA A 259 -12.14 -8.49 8.47
C ALA A 259 -13.42 -9.32 8.72
N TYR A 260 -13.35 -10.34 9.57
CA TYR A 260 -14.49 -11.17 9.96
C TYR A 260 -15.50 -10.40 10.82
N ARG A 261 -15.03 -9.73 11.89
CA ARG A 261 -15.88 -8.95 12.79
C ARG A 261 -16.66 -7.87 12.03
N TRP A 262 -15.99 -7.21 11.09
CA TRP A 262 -16.65 -6.16 10.29
C TRP A 262 -17.64 -6.70 9.25
N ARG A 263 -17.50 -7.95 8.81
CA ARG A 263 -18.49 -8.60 7.95
C ARG A 263 -19.82 -8.84 8.68
N GLN A 264 -19.78 -9.09 9.98
CA GLN A 264 -20.97 -9.42 10.77
C GLN A 264 -21.82 -8.21 11.19
N GLY A 265 -21.36 -6.97 10.95
CA GLY A 265 -22.15 -5.76 11.18
C GLY A 265 -23.35 -5.65 10.23
N SER A 266 -24.54 -5.91 10.75
CA SER A 266 -25.84 -6.01 10.07
C SER A 266 -26.39 -4.69 9.50
N GLU A 267 -27.18 -4.83 8.44
CA GLU A 267 -28.27 -3.95 7.93
C GLU A 267 -28.25 -2.44 8.29
N ALA A 268 -27.50 -1.57 7.59
CA ALA A 268 -27.76 -0.11 7.64
C ALA A 268 -27.05 0.74 6.55
N GLY A 269 -27.75 1.10 5.47
CA GLY A 269 -27.57 2.36 4.69
C GLY A 269 -26.24 2.66 3.96
N ASP A 270 -26.19 3.79 3.25
CA ASP A 270 -25.06 4.22 2.39
C ASP A 270 -23.75 4.52 3.15
N VAL A 271 -23.83 4.73 4.46
CA VAL A 271 -22.65 4.79 5.37
C VAL A 271 -21.91 3.45 5.40
N GLN A 272 -22.62 2.34 5.17
CA GLN A 272 -22.07 0.98 5.06
C GLN A 272 -21.26 0.76 3.78
N ARG A 273 -21.48 1.56 2.72
CA ARG A 273 -20.70 1.49 1.47
C ARG A 273 -19.29 2.05 1.66
N LEU A 274 -19.14 3.12 2.44
CA LEU A 274 -17.84 3.68 2.82
C LEU A 274 -17.12 2.79 3.85
N SER A 275 -17.84 2.25 4.84
CA SER A 275 -17.26 1.38 5.87
C SER A 275 -16.79 0.02 5.34
N ARG A 276 -17.27 -0.45 4.17
CA ARG A 276 -16.76 -1.65 3.49
C ARG A 276 -15.45 -1.44 2.74
N THR A 277 -15.06 -0.19 2.46
CA THR A 277 -13.90 0.14 1.62
C THR A 277 -12.75 0.78 2.39
N ILE A 278 -13.05 1.56 3.42
CA ILE A 278 -12.06 2.15 4.34
C ILE A 278 -11.16 1.09 5.02
N PRO A 279 -11.63 -0.10 5.44
CA PRO A 279 -10.78 -1.08 6.12
C PRO A 279 -9.70 -1.66 5.22
N TRP A 280 -9.98 -1.89 3.94
CA TRP A 280 -8.97 -2.34 2.97
C TRP A 280 -7.91 -1.30 2.71
N LEU A 281 -8.34 -0.04 2.71
CA LEU A 281 -7.45 1.08 2.59
C LEU A 281 -6.66 1.31 3.88
N ALA A 282 -7.25 1.09 5.06
CA ALA A 282 -6.56 1.13 6.34
C ALA A 282 -5.58 -0.05 6.55
N LEU A 283 -5.93 -1.25 6.08
CA LEU A 283 -5.07 -2.45 6.07
C LEU A 283 -3.86 -2.26 5.16
N SER A 284 -4.07 -1.62 4.02
CA SER A 284 -3.00 -1.33 3.08
C SER A 284 -2.20 -0.09 3.46
N VAL A 285 -2.79 0.87 4.17
CA VAL A 285 -2.10 2.02 4.79
C VAL A 285 -1.45 1.62 6.14
N ALA A 286 -1.78 0.46 6.72
CA ALA A 286 -1.18 0.01 7.97
C ALA A 286 0.36 -0.06 7.86
N PRO A 287 0.97 -0.64 6.79
CA PRO A 287 2.41 -0.51 6.51
C PRO A 287 2.96 0.92 6.59
N PHE A 288 2.15 1.94 6.29
CA PHE A 288 2.53 3.36 6.22
C PHE A 288 2.58 4.00 7.59
N LEU A 289 1.70 3.57 8.49
CA LEU A 289 1.74 3.92 9.90
C LEU A 289 2.83 3.11 10.61
N LEU A 290 3.08 1.87 10.17
CA LEU A 290 4.01 0.92 10.78
C LEU A 290 5.48 1.22 10.49
N HIS A 291 5.82 1.84 9.35
CA HIS A 291 7.23 2.00 8.95
C HIS A 291 7.97 3.15 9.68
N PRO A 292 7.35 4.31 9.99
CA PRO A 292 7.95 5.26 10.95
C PRO A 292 8.07 4.64 12.35
N LEU A 293 7.18 3.70 12.69
CA LEU A 293 7.19 2.93 13.96
C LEU A 293 8.10 1.70 13.93
N ALA A 294 8.75 1.40 12.80
CA ALA A 294 9.83 0.41 12.74
C ALA A 294 11.18 1.07 13.11
N LEU A 295 11.29 2.39 12.95
CA LEU A 295 12.39 3.20 13.47
C LEU A 295 12.27 3.48 14.97
N PHE A 296 11.06 3.42 15.54
CA PHE A 296 10.83 3.60 16.98
C PHE A 296 10.21 2.35 17.60
N ARG A 297 10.91 1.75 18.57
CA ARG A 297 10.64 0.50 19.35
C ARG A 297 9.25 0.37 20.03
N VAL A 298 8.20 1.03 19.54
CA VAL A 298 6.86 1.14 20.14
C VAL A 298 5.85 0.46 19.22
N TRP A 299 6.14 -0.79 18.87
CA TRP A 299 5.40 -1.59 17.89
C TRP A 299 4.02 -2.07 18.38
N PRO A 300 3.81 -2.40 19.67
CA PRO A 300 2.48 -2.88 20.10
C PRO A 300 1.40 -1.78 20.23
N PRO A 301 1.58 -0.67 20.97
CA PRO A 301 0.45 0.19 21.35
C PRO A 301 -0.26 0.88 20.18
N VAL A 302 0.46 1.31 19.14
CA VAL A 302 -0.09 2.17 18.08
C VAL A 302 -0.88 1.38 17.02
N VAL A 303 -0.44 0.16 16.73
CA VAL A 303 -1.15 -0.80 15.87
C VAL A 303 -2.47 -1.23 16.49
N PHE A 304 -2.52 -1.30 17.83
CA PHE A 304 -3.76 -1.53 18.56
C PHE A 304 -4.61 -0.27 18.62
N LEU A 305 -4.06 0.90 18.95
CA LEU A 305 -4.86 2.07 19.26
C LEU A 305 -5.54 2.72 18.04
N ILE A 306 -4.93 2.76 16.86
CA ILE A 306 -5.52 3.50 15.72
C ILE A 306 -6.74 2.78 15.10
N PRO A 307 -6.68 1.47 14.77
CA PRO A 307 -7.86 0.76 14.29
C PRO A 307 -8.93 0.67 15.37
N THR A 308 -8.55 0.45 16.64
CA THR A 308 -9.51 0.32 17.75
C THR A 308 -10.15 1.67 18.09
N SER A 309 -9.42 2.78 18.03
CA SER A 309 -10.00 4.12 18.21
C SER A 309 -10.91 4.51 17.04
N LEU A 310 -10.59 4.13 15.81
CA LEU A 310 -11.49 4.32 14.66
C LEU A 310 -12.77 3.50 14.78
N VAL A 311 -12.70 2.26 15.30
CA VAL A 311 -13.88 1.43 15.64
C VAL A 311 -14.72 2.09 16.72
N VAL A 312 -14.09 2.55 17.79
CA VAL A 312 -14.80 3.18 18.92
C VAL A 312 -15.46 4.48 18.47
N VAL A 313 -14.78 5.31 17.69
CA VAL A 313 -15.33 6.58 17.19
C VAL A 313 -16.48 6.32 16.22
N THR A 314 -16.38 5.34 15.32
CA THR A 314 -17.49 5.00 14.40
C THR A 314 -18.70 4.43 15.14
N ALA A 315 -18.48 3.55 16.12
CA ALA A 315 -19.54 3.02 16.97
C ALA A 315 -20.25 4.13 17.77
N LEU A 316 -19.50 5.10 18.32
CA LEU A 316 -20.08 6.25 19.03
C LEU A 316 -20.89 7.17 18.12
N ILE A 317 -20.47 7.34 16.86
CA ILE A 317 -21.20 8.15 15.87
C ILE A 317 -22.53 7.48 15.48
N GLU A 318 -22.52 6.17 15.27
CA GLU A 318 -23.74 5.40 14.97
C GLU A 318 -24.71 5.39 16.15
N GLN A 319 -24.22 5.19 17.37
CA GLN A 319 -25.04 5.24 18.58
C GLN A 319 -25.73 6.60 18.73
N ARG A 320 -25.02 7.69 18.44
CA ARG A 320 -25.57 9.05 18.52
C ARG A 320 -26.63 9.30 17.44
N ARG A 321 -26.45 8.77 16.22
CA ARG A 321 -27.44 8.89 15.15
C ARG A 321 -28.72 8.11 15.46
N SER A 322 -28.60 6.90 15.99
CA SER A 322 -29.76 6.10 16.40
C SER A 322 -30.53 6.78 17.53
N ALA A 323 -29.83 7.36 18.51
CA ALA A 323 -30.46 8.10 19.61
C ALA A 323 -31.17 9.39 19.13
N MET A 324 -30.62 10.10 18.14
CA MET A 324 -31.31 11.26 17.56
C MET A 324 -32.51 10.87 16.70
N ALA A 325 -32.44 9.75 15.97
CA ALA A 325 -33.57 9.26 15.18
C ALA A 325 -34.76 8.86 16.07
N SER A 326 -34.51 8.26 17.24
CA SER A 326 -35.59 7.91 18.19
C SER A 326 -36.23 9.13 18.87
N LEU A 327 -35.53 10.27 18.94
CA LEU A 327 -36.06 11.51 19.53
C LEU A 327 -36.92 12.31 18.55
N VAL A 328 -36.82 12.06 17.24
CA VAL A 328 -37.62 12.78 16.22
C VAL A 328 -38.97 12.11 15.95
N VAL A 329 -39.13 10.85 16.37
CA VAL A 329 -40.34 10.05 16.14
C VAL A 329 -41.35 10.14 17.30
N ASN A 330 -40.95 10.74 18.44
CA ASN A 330 -41.82 11.00 19.60
C ASN A 330 -42.07 12.49 19.75
#